data_AF-A0A2N2LH92-F1
#
_entry.id   AF-A0A2N2LH92-F1
#
_cell.length_a   1.000
_cell.length_b   1.000
_cell.length_c   1.000
_cell.angle_alpha   90.00
_cell.angle_beta   90.00
_cell.angle_gamma   90.00
#
_symmetry.space_group_name_H-M   'P 1'
#
loop_
_entity.id
_entity.type
_entity.pdbx_description
1 polymer ?
#
loop_
_entity_poly.entity_id
_entity_poly.type
_entity_poly.pdbx_seq_one_letter_code
_entity_poly.pdbx_strand_id
1 'polypeptide(L)'
;MTQPAPITFETLPGRPVVTPTGTGIRILLVSTYELGHQPLGLAWPAAALRAAGHDVRTLDVAVETLDAGAFRNVDLVAISVPMHTAARIGVEVARAARRVTPAARIAFYGLYASPLHAQLVTDGPGDVVIGGEYEDGLVALAGRIAVNDA
;
A
#
# COMPACT_ATOMS: atom_id res chain seq x y z
N MET A 1 3.70 -12.17 37.73
CA MET A 1 4.16 -11.38 36.57
C MET A 1 4.87 -12.34 35.64
N THR A 2 4.30 -12.60 34.46
CA THR A 2 4.88 -13.54 33.48
C THR A 2 6.12 -12.90 32.86
N GLN A 3 7.23 -13.62 32.83
CA GLN A 3 8.46 -13.15 32.19
C GLN A 3 8.24 -13.03 30.69
N PRO A 4 8.53 -11.88 30.05
CA PRO A 4 8.36 -11.72 28.61
C PRO A 4 9.27 -12.69 27.85
N ALA A 5 8.78 -13.21 26.72
CA ALA A 5 9.56 -14.11 25.87
C ALA A 5 10.88 -13.43 25.42
N PRO A 6 11.99 -14.17 25.34
CA PRO A 6 13.28 -13.62 24.92
C PRO A 6 13.19 -13.12 23.48
N ILE A 7 13.87 -12.00 23.19
CA ILE A 7 14.04 -11.51 21.82
C ILE A 7 14.84 -12.55 21.04
N THR A 8 14.31 -13.00 19.91
CA THR A 8 15.08 -13.78 18.92
C THR A 8 15.13 -13.00 17.63
N PHE A 9 16.13 -13.24 16.78
CA PHE A 9 16.20 -12.63 15.45
C PHE A 9 15.01 -12.98 14.55
N GLU A 10 14.22 -14.01 14.92
CA GLU A 10 13.03 -14.44 14.20
C GLU A 10 11.72 -13.90 14.79
N THR A 11 11.68 -13.55 16.07
CA THR A 11 10.49 -13.02 16.74
C THR A 11 10.81 -11.83 17.64
N LEU A 12 10.26 -10.67 17.27
CA LEU A 12 10.22 -9.48 18.11
C LEU A 12 8.94 -9.52 18.97
N PRO A 13 9.03 -9.71 20.30
CA PRO A 13 7.86 -9.71 21.18
C PRO A 13 7.07 -8.40 21.05
N GLY A 14 5.75 -8.49 20.90
CA GLY A 14 4.88 -7.32 20.74
C GLY A 14 4.71 -6.81 19.30
N ARG A 15 5.37 -7.42 18.30
CA ARG A 15 5.04 -7.17 16.89
C ARG A 15 3.61 -7.65 16.63
N PRO A 16 2.68 -6.80 16.14
CA PRO A 16 1.34 -7.25 15.77
C PRO A 16 1.46 -8.28 14.66
N VAL A 17 1.13 -9.54 14.97
CA VAL A 17 0.87 -10.55 13.96
C VAL A 17 -0.63 -10.46 13.68
N VAL A 18 -0.98 -9.73 12.64
CA VAL A 18 -2.36 -9.73 12.15
C VAL A 18 -2.52 -10.99 11.31
N THR A 19 -3.31 -11.92 11.81
CA THR A 19 -3.81 -13.04 11.00
C THR A 19 -4.88 -12.48 10.05
N PRO A 20 -4.75 -12.66 8.71
CA PRO A 20 -5.81 -12.27 7.79
C PRO A 20 -7.11 -12.93 8.22
N THR A 21 -8.13 -12.13 8.52
CA THR A 21 -9.49 -12.65 8.66
C THR A 21 -9.90 -13.20 7.30
N GLY A 22 -10.64 -14.31 7.22
CA GLY A 22 -11.03 -14.96 5.96
C GLY A 22 -11.84 -14.09 4.97
N THR A 23 -12.09 -12.83 5.30
CA THR A 23 -12.77 -11.79 4.52
C THR A 23 -11.85 -10.63 4.09
N GLY A 24 -10.55 -10.68 4.40
CA GLY A 24 -9.59 -9.64 4.03
C GLY A 24 -9.03 -9.83 2.62
N ILE A 25 -8.67 -8.72 1.96
CA ILE A 25 -8.03 -8.72 0.63
C ILE A 25 -6.51 -8.59 0.72
N ARG A 26 -5.83 -8.84 -0.41
CA ARG A 26 -4.37 -8.74 -0.58
C ARG A 26 -4.00 -7.36 -1.10
N ILE A 27 -3.23 -6.63 -0.32
CA ILE A 27 -2.86 -5.23 -0.57
C ILE A 27 -1.35 -5.12 -0.71
N LEU A 28 -0.90 -4.44 -1.76
CA LEU A 28 0.48 -4.02 -1.92
C LEU A 28 0.57 -2.50 -1.77
N LEU A 29 1.23 -2.05 -0.70
CA LEU A 29 1.60 -0.65 -0.52
C LEU A 29 2.97 -0.40 -1.16
N VAL A 30 3.08 0.63 -1.99
CA VAL A 30 4.31 0.97 -2.71
C VAL A 30 4.76 2.38 -2.36
N SER A 31 6.00 2.52 -1.88
CA SER A 31 6.71 3.79 -1.81
C SER A 31 7.59 3.87 -3.04
N THR A 32 7.59 5.02 -3.71
CA THR A 32 8.49 5.25 -4.83
C THR A 32 9.70 6.07 -4.49
N TYR A 33 9.56 6.99 -3.53
CA TYR A 33 10.61 7.90 -3.16
C TYR A 33 10.24 8.72 -1.91
N GLU A 34 11.04 8.61 -0.85
CA GLU A 34 10.93 9.43 0.36
C GLU A 34 12.28 10.05 0.77
N LEU A 35 13.10 10.49 -0.21
CA LEU A 35 14.40 11.15 0.02
C LEU A 35 15.41 10.31 0.84
N GLY A 36 15.29 8.97 0.79
CA GLY A 36 16.13 8.06 1.56
C GLY A 36 15.69 7.88 3.02
N HIS A 37 14.56 8.46 3.42
CA HIS A 37 13.95 8.17 4.71
C HIS A 37 13.23 6.82 4.69
N GLN A 38 13.13 6.19 5.87
CA GLN A 38 12.25 5.04 6.06
C GLN A 38 10.81 5.48 5.72
N PRO A 39 10.12 4.79 4.81
CA PRO A 39 8.90 5.31 4.22
C PRO A 39 7.73 5.21 5.21
N LEU A 40 7.45 6.33 5.89
CA LEU A 40 6.30 6.43 6.79
C LEU A 40 4.98 6.27 6.03
N GLY A 41 4.97 6.68 4.75
CA GLY A 41 3.87 6.41 3.83
C GLY A 41 3.56 4.93 3.69
N LEU A 42 4.50 4.02 3.97
CA LEU A 42 4.22 2.58 4.05
C LEU A 42 3.86 2.14 5.46
N ALA A 43 4.64 2.57 6.46
CA ALA A 43 4.54 2.02 7.81
C ALA A 43 3.17 2.25 8.45
N TRP A 44 2.64 3.48 8.38
CA TRP A 44 1.37 3.83 9.02
C TRP A 44 0.16 3.19 8.33
N PRO A 45 -0.02 3.33 7.01
CA PRO A 45 -1.12 2.67 6.32
C PRO A 45 -1.08 1.16 6.43
N ALA A 46 0.11 0.56 6.45
CA ALA A 46 0.23 -0.88 6.65
C ALA A 46 -0.28 -1.32 8.02
N ALA A 47 0.00 -0.54 9.07
CA ALA A 47 -0.51 -0.83 10.41
C ALA A 47 -2.05 -0.72 10.45
N ALA A 48 -2.63 0.34 9.87
CA ALA A 48 -4.07 0.55 9.84
C ALA A 48 -4.81 -0.56 9.05
N LEU A 49 -4.33 -0.87 7.84
CA LEU A 49 -4.94 -1.92 6.99
C LEU A 49 -4.82 -3.31 7.60
N ARG A 50 -3.70 -3.63 8.23
CA ARG A 50 -3.55 -4.89 8.98
C ARG A 50 -4.50 -4.90 10.18
N ALA A 51 -4.62 -3.81 10.94
CA ALA A 51 -5.60 -3.76 12.04
C ALA A 51 -7.05 -4.00 11.57
N ALA A 52 -7.36 -3.67 10.31
CA ALA A 52 -8.63 -3.97 9.67
C ALA A 52 -8.77 -5.41 9.10
N GLY A 53 -7.77 -6.28 9.29
CA GLY A 53 -7.81 -7.70 8.91
C GLY A 53 -7.36 -8.02 7.49
N HIS A 54 -6.75 -7.07 6.78
CA HIS A 54 -6.23 -7.28 5.42
C HIS A 54 -4.82 -7.88 5.39
N ASP A 55 -4.49 -8.61 4.31
CA ASP A 55 -3.13 -9.07 4.04
C ASP A 55 -2.35 -7.96 3.34
N VAL A 56 -1.36 -7.39 4.02
CA VAL A 56 -0.64 -6.21 3.54
C VAL A 56 0.84 -6.48 3.38
N ARG A 57 1.32 -6.30 2.15
CA ARG A 57 2.74 -6.27 1.78
C ARG A 57 3.17 -4.84 1.46
N THR A 58 4.44 -4.55 1.69
CA THR A 58 5.05 -3.23 1.45
C THR A 58 6.23 -3.40 0.51
N LEU A 59 6.42 -2.45 -0.40
CA LEU A 59 7.56 -2.40 -1.32
C LEU A 59 8.04 -0.95 -1.44
N ASP A 60 9.30 -0.70 -1.12
CA ASP A 60 9.94 0.60 -1.34
C ASP A 60 10.87 0.56 -2.55
N VAL A 61 10.37 0.97 -3.72
CA VAL A 61 11.14 0.88 -4.97
C VAL A 61 12.30 1.87 -5.04
N ALA A 62 12.44 2.76 -4.05
CA ALA A 62 13.63 3.59 -3.91
C ALA A 62 14.88 2.79 -3.53
N VAL A 63 14.70 1.65 -2.85
CA VAL A 63 15.80 0.82 -2.32
C VAL A 63 15.65 -0.67 -2.63
N GLU A 64 14.46 -1.11 -3.02
CA GLU A 64 14.15 -2.48 -3.44
C GLU A 64 13.96 -2.57 -4.95
N THR A 65 14.19 -3.76 -5.50
CA THR A 65 13.91 -4.00 -6.94
C THR A 65 12.41 -4.07 -7.17
N LEU A 66 11.95 -3.43 -8.25
CA LEU A 66 10.57 -3.57 -8.74
C LEU A 66 10.37 -4.98 -9.35
N ASP A 67 10.18 -5.98 -8.49
CA ASP A 67 9.91 -7.36 -8.90
C ASP A 67 8.45 -7.51 -9.34
N ALA A 68 8.23 -7.98 -10.57
CA ALA A 68 6.90 -8.31 -11.08
C ALA A 68 6.19 -9.37 -10.22
N GLY A 69 6.94 -10.26 -9.56
CA GLY A 69 6.41 -11.24 -8.61
C GLY A 69 5.63 -10.59 -7.46
N ALA A 70 6.05 -9.42 -6.99
CA ALA A 70 5.39 -8.70 -5.91
C ALA A 70 3.95 -8.26 -6.27
N PHE A 71 3.67 -8.01 -7.55
CA PHE A 71 2.36 -7.53 -8.03
C PHE A 71 1.38 -8.66 -8.34
N ARG A 72 1.83 -9.92 -8.33
CA ARG A 72 0.94 -11.07 -8.52
C ARG A 72 0.05 -11.23 -7.30
N ASN A 73 -1.17 -11.72 -7.51
CA ASN A 73 -2.08 -12.05 -6.40
C ASN A 73 -2.33 -10.84 -5.49
N VAL A 74 -2.61 -9.68 -6.07
CA VAL A 74 -2.92 -8.43 -5.38
C VAL A 74 -4.27 -7.93 -5.86
N ASP A 75 -5.12 -7.54 -4.92
CA ASP A 75 -6.46 -7.01 -5.16
C ASP A 75 -6.44 -5.47 -5.15
N LEU A 76 -5.55 -4.87 -4.35
CA LEU A 76 -5.30 -3.42 -4.28
C LEU A 76 -3.80 -3.10 -4.31
N VAL A 77 -3.37 -2.30 -5.29
CA VAL A 77 -2.07 -1.65 -5.31
C VAL A 77 -2.25 -0.19 -4.88
N ALA A 78 -1.67 0.20 -3.77
CA ALA A 78 -1.76 1.57 -3.25
C ALA A 78 -0.37 2.23 -3.23
N ILE A 79 -0.22 3.34 -3.93
CA ILE A 79 1.07 4.00 -4.19
C ILE A 79 1.14 5.33 -3.44
N SER A 80 2.14 5.45 -2.57
CA SER A 80 2.44 6.65 -1.79
C SER A 80 3.01 7.74 -2.70
N VAL A 81 2.44 8.94 -2.63
CA VAL A 81 2.86 10.13 -3.36
C VAL A 81 3.02 11.33 -2.40
N PRO A 82 4.05 11.31 -1.52
CA PRO A 82 4.27 12.38 -0.55
C PRO A 82 4.81 13.66 -1.20
N MET A 83 5.28 13.58 -2.45
CA MET A 83 5.81 14.69 -3.23
C MET A 83 5.58 14.51 -4.73
N HIS A 84 5.73 15.60 -5.50
CA HIS A 84 5.56 15.58 -6.96
C HIS A 84 6.49 14.59 -7.68
N THR A 85 7.74 14.46 -7.23
CA THR A 85 8.69 13.49 -7.80
C THR A 85 8.21 12.04 -7.60
N ALA A 86 7.74 11.72 -6.39
CA ALA A 86 7.17 10.41 -6.09
C ALA A 86 5.93 10.13 -6.97
N ALA A 87 5.06 11.12 -7.18
CA ALA A 87 3.90 10.97 -8.08
C ALA A 87 4.29 10.57 -9.50
N ARG A 88 5.31 11.20 -10.08
CA ARG A 88 5.79 10.87 -11.44
C ARG A 88 6.31 9.45 -11.53
N ILE A 89 7.11 9.00 -10.56
CA ILE A 89 7.62 7.62 -10.51
C ILE A 89 6.45 6.65 -10.27
N GLY A 90 5.51 7.03 -9.40
CA GLY A 90 4.31 6.27 -9.08
C GLY A 90 3.44 5.98 -10.29
N VAL A 91 3.31 6.92 -11.23
CA VAL A 91 2.61 6.69 -12.51
C VAL A 91 3.26 5.56 -13.30
N GLU A 92 4.58 5.52 -13.40
CA GLU A 92 5.30 4.47 -14.13
C GLU A 92 5.17 3.11 -13.43
N VAL A 93 5.24 3.10 -12.09
CA VAL A 93 4.97 1.90 -11.29
C VAL A 93 3.54 1.39 -11.50
N ALA A 94 2.54 2.28 -11.51
CA ALA A 94 1.16 1.91 -11.79
C ALA A 94 0.95 1.34 -13.20
N ARG A 95 1.61 1.93 -14.22
CA ARG A 95 1.61 1.36 -15.59
C ARG A 95 2.20 -0.04 -15.61
N ALA A 96 3.28 -0.28 -14.86
CA ALA A 96 3.88 -1.61 -14.73
C ALA A 96 2.94 -2.59 -14.01
N ALA A 97 2.33 -2.16 -12.90
CA ALA A 97 1.36 -2.94 -12.14
C ALA A 97 0.18 -3.37 -13.02
N ARG A 98 -0.39 -2.45 -13.81
CA ARG A 98 -1.52 -2.75 -14.70
C ARG A 98 -1.21 -3.83 -15.74
N ARG A 99 0.05 -3.96 -16.19
CA ARG A 99 0.48 -5.04 -17.10
C ARG A 99 0.52 -6.41 -16.43
N VAL A 100 0.79 -6.47 -15.12
CA VAL A 100 0.97 -7.72 -14.37
C VAL A 100 -0.34 -8.16 -13.69
N THR A 101 -1.08 -7.22 -13.13
CA THR A 101 -2.34 -7.45 -12.41
C THR A 101 -3.43 -6.49 -12.91
N PRO A 102 -4.00 -6.75 -14.11
CA PRO A 102 -4.94 -5.82 -14.73
C PRO A 102 -6.24 -5.63 -13.94
N ALA A 103 -6.63 -6.62 -13.13
CA ALA A 103 -7.84 -6.60 -12.31
C ALA A 103 -7.67 -5.85 -10.98
N ALA A 104 -6.44 -5.67 -10.48
CA ALA A 104 -6.22 -4.99 -9.22
C ALA A 104 -6.68 -3.53 -9.31
N ARG A 105 -7.29 -3.03 -8.23
CA ARG A 105 -7.52 -1.61 -8.05
C ARG A 105 -6.18 -0.90 -7.84
N ILE A 106 -5.97 0.22 -8.49
CA ILE A 106 -4.79 1.07 -8.30
C ILE A 106 -5.22 2.37 -7.63
N ALA A 107 -4.70 2.62 -6.42
CA ALA A 107 -4.92 3.83 -5.66
C ALA A 107 -3.62 4.64 -5.54
N PHE A 108 -3.72 5.96 -5.63
CA PHE A 108 -2.65 6.86 -5.22
C PHE A 108 -3.05 7.55 -3.91
N TYR A 109 -2.13 7.69 -2.97
CA TYR A 109 -2.41 8.35 -1.69
C TYR A 109 -1.25 9.22 -1.19
N GLY A 110 -1.57 10.18 -0.34
CA GLY A 110 -0.60 11.10 0.25
C GLY A 110 -0.81 12.55 -0.21
N LEU A 111 0.07 13.44 0.24
CA LEU A 111 -0.10 14.90 0.12
C LEU A 111 -0.32 15.38 -1.33
N TYR A 112 0.27 14.71 -2.31
CA TYR A 112 0.17 15.09 -3.72
C TYR A 112 -0.88 14.29 -4.50
N ALA A 113 -1.58 13.34 -3.87
CA ALA A 113 -2.56 12.51 -4.56
C ALA A 113 -3.76 13.32 -5.06
N SER A 114 -4.36 14.15 -4.19
CA SER A 114 -5.49 15.01 -4.58
C SER A 114 -5.08 16.16 -5.50
N PRO A 115 -4.00 16.92 -5.22
CA PRO A 115 -3.55 17.99 -6.13
C PRO A 115 -3.19 17.48 -7.54
N LEU A 116 -2.76 16.22 -7.68
CA LEU A 116 -2.37 15.63 -8.95
C LEU A 116 -3.40 14.63 -9.52
N HIS A 117 -4.67 14.70 -9.10
CA HIS A 117 -5.69 13.76 -9.54
C HIS A 117 -5.75 13.59 -11.07
N ALA A 118 -5.67 14.68 -11.82
CA ALA A 118 -5.71 14.62 -13.28
C ALA A 118 -4.59 13.74 -13.85
N GLN A 119 -3.36 13.93 -13.39
CA GLN A 119 -2.21 13.15 -13.89
C GLN A 119 -2.22 11.70 -13.40
N LEU A 120 -2.84 11.44 -12.25
CA LEU A 120 -2.83 10.13 -11.60
C LEU A 120 -3.98 9.23 -12.05
N VAL A 121 -5.15 9.80 -12.32
CA VAL A 121 -6.40 9.06 -12.60
C VAL A 121 -7.01 9.48 -13.93
N THR A 122 -7.32 10.76 -14.14
CA THR A 122 -8.04 11.20 -15.35
C THR A 122 -7.26 10.91 -16.63
N ASP A 123 -5.98 11.27 -16.64
CA ASP A 123 -5.04 11.05 -17.75
C ASP A 123 -4.04 9.91 -17.43
N GLY A 124 -4.20 9.30 -16.26
CA GLY A 124 -3.25 8.39 -15.63
C GLY A 124 -3.73 6.93 -15.57
N PRO A 125 -2.88 6.04 -15.04
CA PRO A 125 -3.18 4.60 -14.91
C PRO A 125 -3.96 4.24 -13.64
N GLY A 126 -4.19 5.19 -12.73
CA GLY A 126 -4.84 4.97 -11.44
C GLY A 126 -6.37 4.98 -11.54
N ASP A 127 -7.00 4.37 -10.55
CA ASP A 127 -8.46 4.28 -10.47
C ASP A 127 -9.07 5.20 -9.39
N VAL A 128 -8.26 5.65 -8.44
CA VAL A 128 -8.70 6.50 -7.32
C VAL A 128 -7.50 7.22 -6.69
N VAL A 129 -7.76 8.40 -6.15
CA VAL A 129 -6.83 9.09 -5.25
C VAL A 129 -7.41 9.21 -3.85
N ILE A 130 -6.55 9.19 -2.85
CA ILE A 130 -6.89 9.41 -1.44
C ILE A 130 -5.98 10.52 -0.90
N GLY A 131 -6.53 11.72 -0.72
CA GLY A 131 -5.83 12.81 -0.03
C GLY A 131 -6.25 12.93 1.43
N GLY A 132 -5.49 13.68 2.24
CA GLY A 132 -5.80 13.92 3.65
C GLY A 132 -5.47 12.73 4.55
N GLU A 133 -6.40 12.37 5.45
CA GLU A 133 -6.36 11.21 6.36
C GLU A 133 -6.42 9.89 5.57
N TYR A 134 -5.29 9.54 4.94
CA TYR A 134 -5.23 8.47 3.96
C TYR A 134 -5.35 7.08 4.58
N GLU A 135 -5.05 6.89 5.86
CA GLU A 135 -5.21 5.61 6.55
C GLU A 135 -6.67 5.15 6.54
N ASP A 136 -7.58 6.00 7.02
CA ASP A 136 -9.01 5.70 7.04
C ASP A 136 -9.58 5.58 5.63
N GLY A 137 -9.11 6.43 4.71
CA GLY A 137 -9.49 6.35 3.30
C GLY A 137 -9.08 5.01 2.65
N LEU A 138 -7.88 4.51 2.97
CA LEU A 138 -7.37 3.23 2.46
C LEU A 138 -8.13 2.05 3.06
N VAL A 139 -8.41 2.07 4.38
CA VAL A 139 -9.22 1.04 5.05
C VAL A 139 -10.63 1.00 4.45
N ALA A 140 -11.27 2.15 4.25
CA ALA A 140 -12.59 2.23 3.63
C ALA A 140 -12.59 1.72 2.18
N LEU A 141 -11.54 2.00 1.40
CA LEU A 141 -11.40 1.47 0.05
C LEU A 141 -11.24 -0.05 0.06
N ALA A 142 -10.35 -0.58 0.90
CA ALA A 142 -10.11 -2.01 1.01
C ALA A 142 -11.37 -2.78 1.43
N GLY A 143 -12.14 -2.24 2.39
CA GLY A 143 -13.43 -2.81 2.80
C GLY A 143 -14.45 -2.86 1.65
N ARG A 144 -14.51 -1.85 0.79
CA ARG A 144 -15.40 -1.87 -0.39
C ARG A 144 -15.00 -2.93 -1.41
N ILE A 145 -13.69 -3.14 -1.62
CA ILE A 145 -13.20 -4.17 -2.53
C ILE A 145 -13.54 -5.55 -1.97
N ALA A 146 -13.29 -5.79 -0.68
CA ALA A 146 -13.59 -7.05 0.00
C ALA A 146 -15.06 -7.47 -0.12
N VAL A 147 -16.00 -6.52 -0.07
CA VAL A 147 -17.45 -6.81 -0.25
C VAL A 147 -17.80 -7.14 -1.69
N ASN A 148 -17.10 -6.57 -2.68
CA ASN A 148 -17.39 -6.79 -4.08
C ASN A 148 -16.80 -8.11 -4.62
N ASP A 149 -15.79 -8.67 -3.94
CA ASP A 149 -15.12 -9.93 -4.31
C ASP A 149 -15.74 -11.17 -3.62
N ALA A 150 -16.66 -10.98 -2.66
CA ALA A 150 -17.38 -12.02 -1.93
C ALA A 150 -18.69 -12.44 -2.63
#